data_AF-A0A223VC87-F1
#
_entry.id   AF-A0A223VC87-F1
#
_cell.length_a   1.000
_cell.length_b   1.000
_cell.length_c   1.000
_cell.angle_alpha   90.00
_cell.angle_beta   90.00
_cell.angle_gamma   90.00
#
_symmetry.space_group_name_H-M   'P 1'
#
loop_
_entity.id
_entity.type
_entity.pdbx_description
1 polymer ?
#
loop_
_entity_poly.entity_id
_entity_poly.type
_entity_poly.pdbx_seq_one_letter_code
_entity_poly.pdbx_strand_id
1 'polypeptide(L)' 'MRRTILIIGMAIAVVTIIYSFFGMGDTGQFFGFEMNIWFYRLIWFGLFLLVLKDYLKMRK' A
#
# COMPACT_ATOMS: atom_id res chain seq x y z
N MET A 1 5.46 10.39 -17.20
CA MET A 1 6.06 10.03 -15.89
C MET A 1 5.03 9.88 -14.77
N ARG A 2 4.11 10.86 -14.56
CA ARG A 2 3.11 10.81 -13.46
C ARG A 2 2.28 9.51 -13.43
N ARG A 3 1.78 9.03 -14.57
CA ARG A 3 1.02 7.76 -14.67
C ARG A 3 1.85 6.54 -14.29
N THR A 4 3.11 6.47 -14.72
CA THR A 4 4.04 5.38 -14.38
C THR A 4 4.30 5.33 -12.89
N ILE A 5 4.53 6.49 -12.25
CA ILE A 5 4.75 6.60 -10.80
C ILE A 5 3.52 6.07 -10.02
N LEU A 6 2.30 6.42 -10.45
CA LEU A 6 1.08 5.91 -9.81
C LEU A 6 0.96 4.38 -9.96
N ILE A 7 1.26 3.83 -11.13
CA ILE A 7 1.24 2.38 -11.36
C ILE A 7 2.25 1.67 -10.47
N ILE A 8 3.48 2.18 -10.39
CA ILE A 8 4.53 1.62 -9.52
C ILE A 8 4.10 1.69 -8.05
N GLY A 9 3.57 2.84 -7.59
CA GLY A 9 3.08 3.00 -6.22
C GLY A 9 1.95 2.03 -5.88
N MET A 10 1.00 1.81 -6.80
CA MET A 10 -0.06 0.82 -6.63
C MET A 10 0.50 -0.61 -6.55
N ALA A 11 1.45 -0.96 -7.43
CA ALA A 11 2.06 -2.28 -7.43
C ALA A 11 2.80 -2.57 -6.11
N ILE A 12 3.57 -1.60 -5.60
CA ILE A 12 4.24 -1.70 -4.30
C ILE A 12 3.22 -1.92 -3.19
N ALA A 13 2.15 -1.12 -3.13
CA ALA A 13 1.14 -1.26 -2.09
C ALA A 13 0.47 -2.64 -2.11
N VAL A 14 0.12 -3.16 -3.29
CA VAL A 14 -0.52 -4.48 -3.44
C VAL A 14 0.44 -5.60 -3.02
N VAL A 15 1.69 -5.57 -3.49
CA VAL A 15 2.70 -6.58 -3.14
C VAL A 15 2.95 -6.57 -1.64
N THR A 16 3.08 -5.40 -1.02
CA THR A 16 3.29 -5.29 0.43
C THR A 16 2.12 -5.84 1.23
N ILE A 17 0.88 -5.57 0.81
CA ILE A 17 -0.32 -6.13 1.46
C ILE A 17 -0.32 -7.65 1.34
N ILE A 18 -0.13 -8.20 0.14
CA ILE A 18 -0.12 -9.65 -0.09
C ILE A 18 0.99 -10.31 0.72
N TYR A 19 2.21 -9.76 0.67
CA TYR A 19 3.35 -10.28 1.43
C TYR A 19 3.09 -10.28 2.94
N SER A 20 2.37 -9.28 3.47
CA SER A 20 2.02 -9.22 4.89
C SER A 20 1.13 -10.37 5.38
N PHE A 21 0.48 -11.14 4.50
CA PHE A 21 -0.32 -12.31 4.88
C PHE A 21 0.51 -13.59 5.02
N PHE A 22 1.66 -13.66 4.35
CA PHE A 22 2.47 -14.89 4.29
C PHE A 22 3.84 -14.73 4.96
N GLY A 23 4.39 -13.50 4.99
CA GLY A 23 5.76 -13.21 5.41
C GLY A 23 5.89 -12.34 6.66
N MET A 24 4.79 -11.94 7.31
CA MET A 24 4.81 -11.17 8.56
C MET A 24 4.03 -11.90 9.65
N GLY A 25 4.49 -11.74 10.90
CA GLY A 25 3.79 -12.21 12.09
C GLY A 25 2.67 -11.26 12.53
N ASP A 26 2.46 -11.14 13.84
CA ASP A 26 1.36 -10.34 14.42
C ASP A 26 1.60 -8.82 14.34
N THR A 27 2.84 -8.42 14.07
CA THR A 27 3.26 -7.03 13.96
C THR A 27 3.92 -6.76 12.61
N GLY A 28 3.68 -5.56 12.08
CA GLY A 28 4.39 -5.00 10.94
C GLY A 28 5.15 -3.75 11.37
N GLN A 29 6.24 -3.42 10.66
CA GLN A 29 7.01 -2.21 10.92
C GLN A 29 6.68 -1.14 9.88
N PHE A 30 6.30 0.05 10.33
CA PHE A 30 6.01 1.20 9.48
C PHE A 30 6.82 2.40 9.96
N PHE A 31 7.72 2.93 9.13
CA PHE A 31 8.65 4.03 9.47
C PHE A 31 9.40 3.83 10.79
N GLY A 32 9.90 2.62 11.05
CA GLY A 32 10.65 2.30 12.26
C GLY A 32 9.79 1.93 13.47
N PHE A 33 8.48 2.21 13.44
CA PHE A 33 7.54 1.85 14.51
C PHE A 33 6.92 0.48 14.25
N GLU A 34 6.92 -0.38 15.27
CA GLU A 34 6.13 -1.61 15.26
C GLU A 34 4.66 -1.27 15.51
N MET A 35 3.79 -1.92 14.74
CA MET A 35 2.36 -1.76 14.87
C MET A 35 1.66 -3.08 14.57
N ASN A 36 0.42 -3.20 15.06
CA ASN A 36 -0.39 -4.37 14.78
C ASN A 36 -0.56 -4.58 13.27
N ILE A 37 -0.46 -5.83 12.81
CA ILE A 37 -0.47 -6.19 11.40
C ILE A 37 -1.75 -5.74 10.66
N TRP A 38 -2.89 -5.69 11.33
CA TRP A 38 -4.14 -5.21 10.73
C TRP A 38 -4.11 -3.71 10.46
N PHE A 39 -3.56 -2.92 11.39
CA PHE A 39 -3.37 -1.49 11.15
C PHE A 39 -2.33 -1.24 10.06
N TYR A 40 -1.26 -2.02 10.02
CA TYR A 40 -0.28 -1.98 8.93
C TYR A 40 -0.93 -2.20 7.56
N ARG A 41 -1.78 -3.25 7.44
CA ARG A 41 -2.54 -3.55 6.21
C ARG A 41 -3.50 -2.43 5.84
N LEU A 42 -4.20 -1.85 6.82
CA LEU A 42 -5.13 -0.73 6.61
C LEU A 42 -4.42 0.51 6.07
N ILE A 43 -3.21 0.84 6.56
CA ILE A 43 -2.42 1.96 6.06
C ILE A 43 -2.06 1.74 4.59
N TRP A 44 -1.52 0.57 4.25
CA TRP A 44 -1.17 0.24 2.87
C TRP A 44 -2.39 0.23 1.94
N PHE A 45 -3.53 -0.28 2.43
CA PHE A 45 -4.78 -0.26 1.69
C PHE A 45 -5.30 1.17 1.47
N GLY A 46 -5.22 2.02 2.49
CA GLY A 46 -5.56 3.44 2.39
C GLY A 46 -4.69 4.17 1.36
N LEU A 47 -3.37 3.95 1.41
CA LEU A 47 -2.43 4.49 0.42
C LEU A 47 -2.78 4.02 -1.00
N PHE A 48 -3.07 2.73 -1.18
CA PHE A 48 -3.51 2.18 -2.46
C PHE A 48 -4.76 2.89 -2.99
N LEU A 49 -5.79 3.08 -2.15
CA LEU A 49 -7.02 3.75 -2.54
C LEU A 49 -6.81 5.22 -2.93
N LEU A 50 -5.93 5.94 -2.22
CA LEU A 50 -5.58 7.32 -2.55
C LEU A 50 -4.91 7.41 -3.93
N VAL A 51 -3.92 6.54 -4.18
CA VAL A 51 -3.20 6.50 -5.46
C VAL A 51 -4.15 6.06 -6.59
N LEU A 52 -5.04 5.10 -6.32
CA LEU A 52 -6.05 4.63 -7.28
C LEU A 52 -7.02 5.76 -7.66
N LYS A 53 -7.49 6.54 -6.68
CA LYS A 53 -8.38 7.68 -6.92
C LYS A 53 -7.71 8.72 -7.83
N ASP A 54 -6.45 9.04 -7.58
CA ASP A 54 -5.67 9.95 -8.41
C ASP A 54 -5.44 9.41 -9.83
N TYR A 55 -5.16 8.11 -9.96
CA TYR A 55 -5.02 7.44 -11.25
C TYR A 55 -6.32 7.48 -12.07
N LEU A 56 -7.45 7.20 -11.42
CA LEU A 56 -8.77 7.25 -12.07
C LEU A 56 -9.13 8.68 -12.49
N LYS A 57 -8.78 9.69 -11.68
CA LYS A 57 -8.98 11.11 -12.03
C LYS A 57 -8.15 11.56 -13.23
N MET A 58 -7.00 10.95 -13.51
CA MET A 58 -6.24 11.21 -14.73
C MET A 58 -6.80 10.53 -15.98
N ARG A 59 -7.56 9.45 -15.80
CA ARG A 59 -8.14 8.69 -16.92
C ARG A 59 -9.41 9.36 -17.45
N LYS A 60 -10.14 10.07 -16.58
CA LYS A 60 -11.32 10.86 -16.93
C LYS A 60 -10.91 12.19 -17.52
#